data_AF-A0A497BXZ0-F1
#
_entry.id   AF-A0A497BXZ0-F1
#
_cell.length_a   1.000
_cell.length_b   1.000
_cell.length_c   1.000
_cell.angle_alpha   90.00
_cell.angle_beta   90.00
_cell.angle_gamma   90.00
#
_symmetry.space_group_name_H-M   'P 1'
#
loop_
_entity.id
_entity.type
_entity.pdbx_description
1 polymer ?
#
loop_
_entity_poly.entity_id
_entity_poly.type
_entity_poly.pdbx_seq_one_letter_code
_entity_poly.pdbx_strand_id
1 'polypeptide(L)'
;MDKKTMKQMAKMVDAVQPHCDEEIIAAMTCSHAGSMSSVLVSKLMGGIGGGMKSSDLPNPVFIAVGAKSIYAFNYAPKGFKFKIKKEVLRWSKDEVSVVAEMTSTMATFVLTMDSGEIYPLEVPTMMGGKELVDVFLKALGVSHE
;
A
#
# COMPACT_ATOMS: atom_id res chain seq x y z
N MET A 1 1.50 -1.09 -19.73
CA MET A 1 0.31 -0.93 -18.87
C MET A 1 -0.89 -0.74 -19.78
N ASP A 2 -1.93 -1.57 -19.61
CA ASP A 2 -3.14 -1.46 -20.43
C ASP A 2 -4.04 -0.26 -20.02
N LYS A 3 -5.01 0.08 -20.89
CA LYS A 3 -5.95 1.20 -20.66
C LYS A 3 -6.85 1.03 -19.44
N LYS A 4 -7.20 -0.20 -19.07
CA LYS A 4 -8.06 -0.51 -17.92
C LYS A 4 -7.28 -0.26 -16.63
N THR A 5 -6.04 -0.72 -16.55
CA THR A 5 -5.14 -0.51 -15.40
C THR A 5 -4.88 0.98 -15.18
N MET A 6 -4.54 1.73 -16.22
CA MET A 6 -4.39 3.19 -16.15
C MET A 6 -5.65 3.89 -15.63
N LYS A 7 -6.81 3.53 -16.16
CA LYS A 7 -8.09 4.11 -15.75
C LYS A 7 -8.43 3.79 -14.29
N GLN A 8 -8.08 2.59 -13.81
CA GLN A 8 -8.32 2.20 -12.43
C GLN A 8 -7.38 2.92 -11.46
N MET A 9 -6.09 3.04 -11.79
CA MET A 9 -5.13 3.82 -11.01
C MET A 9 -5.54 5.30 -10.95
N ALA A 10 -5.86 5.91 -12.10
CA ALA A 10 -6.30 7.30 -12.17
C ALA A 10 -7.53 7.57 -11.28
N LYS A 11 -8.52 6.67 -11.25
CA LYS A 11 -9.67 6.81 -10.33
C LYS A 11 -9.28 6.83 -8.86
N MET A 12 -8.26 6.07 -8.47
CA MET A 12 -7.75 6.04 -7.09
C MET A 12 -6.99 7.31 -6.75
N VAL A 13 -6.14 7.75 -7.68
CA VAL A 13 -5.41 9.03 -7.59
C VAL A 13 -6.40 10.19 -7.51
N ASP A 14 -7.33 10.33 -8.45
CA ASP A 14 -8.32 11.41 -8.49
C ASP A 14 -9.15 11.53 -7.20
N ALA A 15 -9.44 10.40 -6.56
CA ALA A 15 -10.22 10.36 -5.34
C ALA A 15 -9.43 10.78 -4.09
N VAL A 16 -8.11 10.60 -4.07
CA VAL A 16 -7.26 10.96 -2.93
C VAL A 16 -6.54 12.30 -3.12
N GLN A 17 -6.28 12.71 -4.37
CA GLN A 17 -5.55 13.93 -4.72
C GLN A 17 -6.03 15.20 -4.01
N PRO A 18 -7.34 15.44 -3.80
CA PRO A 18 -7.82 16.62 -3.05
C PRO A 18 -7.43 16.65 -1.57
N HIS A 19 -6.92 15.54 -1.03
CA HIS A 19 -6.49 15.41 0.36
C HIS A 19 -4.97 15.48 0.51
N CYS A 20 -4.23 15.67 -0.58
CA CYS A 20 -2.78 15.67 -0.61
C CYS A 20 -2.26 17.04 -1.06
N ASP A 21 -1.13 17.45 -0.48
CA ASP A 21 -0.39 18.67 -0.77
C ASP A 21 0.66 18.49 -1.89
N GLU A 22 0.75 17.30 -2.45
CA GLU A 22 1.60 16.98 -3.59
C GLU A 22 0.89 16.09 -4.61
N GLU A 23 1.48 15.94 -5.80
CA GLU A 23 0.99 15.04 -6.84
C GLU A 23 1.11 13.57 -6.39
N ILE A 24 -0.01 12.85 -6.44
CA ILE A 24 -0.08 11.43 -6.14
C ILE A 24 0.15 10.62 -7.43
N ILE A 25 1.19 9.80 -7.41
CA ILE A 25 1.61 9.00 -8.55
C ILE A 25 0.98 7.60 -8.57
N ALA A 26 0.58 7.08 -7.40
CA ALA A 26 -0.14 5.83 -7.28
C ALA A 26 -0.95 5.76 -5.99
N ALA A 27 -2.00 4.94 -5.97
CA ALA A 27 -2.79 4.68 -4.77
C ALA A 27 -3.39 3.28 -4.79
N MET A 28 -3.64 2.71 -3.61
CA MET A 28 -4.17 1.36 -3.47
C MET A 28 -4.90 1.19 -2.14
N THR A 29 -5.97 0.38 -2.13
CA THR A 29 -6.54 -0.17 -0.90
C THR A 29 -5.72 -1.38 -0.45
N CYS A 30 -5.20 -1.35 0.76
CA CYS A 30 -4.40 -2.41 1.34
C CYS A 30 -5.08 -2.93 2.62
N SER A 31 -4.83 -4.19 2.94
CA SER A 31 -5.20 -4.78 4.22
C SER A 31 -3.94 -5.05 5.04
N HIS A 32 -4.07 -5.25 6.34
CA HIS A 32 -2.93 -5.71 7.15
C HIS A 32 -2.53 -7.11 6.70
N ALA A 33 -1.24 -7.34 6.48
CA ALA A 33 -0.78 -8.64 6.03
C ALA A 33 -1.13 -9.73 7.08
N GLY A 34 -1.62 -10.88 6.60
CA GLY A 34 -2.16 -11.92 7.47
C GLY A 34 -3.67 -11.80 7.71
N SER A 35 -4.32 -10.71 7.28
CA SER A 35 -5.78 -10.59 7.32
C SER A 35 -6.49 -11.43 6.25
N MET A 36 -5.79 -11.76 5.17
CA MET A 36 -6.27 -12.54 4.02
C MET A 36 -5.43 -13.80 3.73
N SER A 37 -4.21 -13.95 4.28
CA SER A 37 -3.46 -15.22 4.27
C SER A 37 -2.26 -15.22 5.25
N SER A 38 -2.13 -16.25 6.09
CA SER A 38 -1.45 -16.19 7.40
C SER A 38 0.06 -16.53 7.48
N VAL A 39 0.85 -16.55 6.40
CA VAL A 39 2.20 -17.19 6.46
C VAL A 39 3.38 -16.41 5.85
N LEU A 40 3.16 -15.33 5.09
CA LEU A 40 4.25 -14.75 4.27
C LEU A 40 5.10 -13.65 4.97
N VAL A 41 4.56 -12.95 5.97
CA VAL A 41 5.27 -11.83 6.63
C VAL A 41 6.53 -12.30 7.37
N SER A 42 6.49 -13.47 8.00
CA SER A 42 7.62 -14.00 8.80
C SER A 42 8.87 -14.30 7.96
N LYS A 43 8.70 -14.60 6.66
CA LYS A 43 9.82 -14.84 5.74
C LYS A 43 10.43 -13.52 5.24
N LEU A 44 9.59 -12.54 4.94
CA LEU A 44 10.03 -11.19 4.52
C LEU A 44 10.82 -10.46 5.62
N MET A 45 10.50 -10.72 6.88
CA MET A 45 11.08 -10.04 8.05
C MET A 45 12.31 -10.73 8.65
N GLY A 46 12.87 -11.76 8.01
CA GLY A 46 14.17 -12.34 8.41
C GLY A 46 14.29 -12.78 9.87
N GLY A 47 13.21 -13.29 10.48
CA GLY A 47 13.26 -13.86 11.84
C GLY A 47 13.45 -12.84 12.98
N ILE A 48 13.22 -11.54 12.76
CA ILE A 48 13.37 -10.53 13.82
C ILE A 48 12.16 -10.60 14.77
N GLY A 49 12.37 -11.24 15.93
CA GLY A 49 11.45 -11.30 17.07
C GLY A 49 11.35 -9.99 17.86
N GLY A 50 11.25 -8.85 17.17
CA GLY A 50 11.20 -7.52 17.78
C GLY A 50 9.85 -6.86 17.54
N GLY A 51 9.00 -6.83 18.58
CA GLY A 51 7.93 -5.86 18.76
C GLY A 51 7.11 -5.51 17.51
N MET A 52 6.34 -6.47 17.00
CA MET A 52 5.30 -6.22 16.01
C MET A 52 4.23 -5.33 16.66
N LYS A 53 4.43 -4.00 16.64
CA LYS A 53 3.33 -3.07 16.92
C LYS A 53 2.24 -3.43 15.93
N SER A 54 1.14 -3.98 16.43
CA SER A 54 -0.07 -4.18 15.65
C SER A 54 -0.65 -2.80 15.33
N SER A 55 -0.10 -2.16 14.31
CA SER A 55 -0.65 -1.10 13.46
C SER A 55 -1.78 -0.24 14.07
N ASP A 56 -1.49 1.03 14.33
CA ASP A 56 -2.53 2.08 14.49
C ASP A 56 -3.23 2.42 13.15
N LEU A 57 -2.90 1.71 12.07
CA LEU A 57 -3.55 1.87 10.78
C LEU A 57 -4.94 1.21 10.78
N PRO A 58 -5.93 1.81 10.09
CA PRO A 58 -7.22 1.18 9.87
C PRO A 58 -7.05 -0.08 9.00
N ASN A 59 -7.87 -1.11 9.21
CA ASN A 59 -7.89 -2.28 8.33
C ASN A 59 -9.29 -2.44 7.72
N PRO A 60 -9.48 -2.25 6.41
CA PRO A 60 -8.47 -1.90 5.39
C PRO A 60 -8.02 -0.42 5.47
N VAL A 61 -6.83 -0.14 4.93
CA VAL A 61 -6.22 1.19 4.80
C VAL A 61 -6.15 1.59 3.33
N PHE A 62 -6.25 2.89 3.04
CA PHE A 62 -5.98 3.42 1.71
C PHE A 62 -4.60 4.07 1.70
N ILE A 63 -3.67 3.52 0.91
CA ILE A 63 -2.31 4.03 0.78
C ILE A 63 -2.21 4.85 -0.51
N ALA A 64 -1.68 6.07 -0.41
CA ALA A 64 -1.34 6.90 -1.56
C ALA A 64 0.16 7.20 -1.55
N VAL A 65 0.76 7.24 -2.73
CA VAL A 65 2.18 7.47 -2.93
C VAL A 65 2.34 8.75 -3.73
N GLY A 66 2.91 9.76 -3.11
CA GLY A 66 3.32 11.00 -3.74
C GLY A 66 4.73 10.93 -4.29
N ALA A 67 5.21 12.08 -4.76
CA ALA A 67 6.60 12.23 -5.18
C ALA A 67 7.56 12.13 -3.99
N LYS A 68 7.17 12.66 -2.83
CA LYS A 68 8.00 12.78 -1.62
C LYS A 68 7.48 11.99 -0.43
N SER A 69 6.17 11.75 -0.34
CA SER A 69 5.57 11.12 0.83
C SER A 69 4.69 9.91 0.49
N ILE A 70 4.56 9.02 1.46
CA ILE A 70 3.58 7.93 1.47
C ILE A 70 2.52 8.31 2.51
N TYR A 71 1.26 8.27 2.11
CA TYR A 71 0.12 8.66 2.92
C TYR A 71 -0.74 7.44 3.23
N ALA A 72 -1.24 7.35 4.45
CA ALA A 72 -2.22 6.36 4.87
C ALA A 72 -3.51 7.04 5.30
N PHE A 73 -4.63 6.60 4.72
CA PHE A 73 -5.95 7.16 4.98
C PHE A 73 -6.94 6.10 5.47
N ASN A 74 -7.86 6.55 6.32
CA ASN A 74 -9.12 5.86 6.52
C ASN A 74 -10.03 6.12 5.32
N TYR A 75 -10.74 5.12 4.83
CA TYR A 75 -11.71 5.25 3.76
C TYR A 75 -13.02 4.51 4.08
N ALA A 76 -14.08 4.84 3.35
CA ALA A 76 -15.29 4.02 3.33
C ALA A 76 -15.64 3.63 1.90
N PRO A 77 -16.03 2.37 1.66
CA PRO A 77 -16.68 2.00 0.41
C PRO A 77 -18.02 2.75 0.28
N LYS A 78 -18.32 3.25 -0.91
CA LYS A 78 -19.56 3.92 -1.28
C LYS A 78 -20.04 3.35 -2.63
N GLY A 79 -20.65 2.17 -2.58
CA GLY A 79 -21.02 1.39 -3.78
C GLY A 79 -19.76 0.99 -4.56
N PHE A 80 -19.73 1.28 -5.87
CA PHE A 80 -18.56 1.05 -6.73
C PHE A 80 -17.47 2.13 -6.63
N LYS A 81 -17.59 3.05 -5.67
CA LYS A 81 -16.61 4.10 -5.38
C LYS A 81 -16.12 3.96 -3.94
N PHE A 82 -15.08 4.69 -3.60
CA PHE A 82 -14.61 4.87 -2.22
C PHE A 82 -14.60 6.36 -1.89
N LYS A 83 -14.76 6.68 -0.61
CA LYS A 83 -14.62 8.03 -0.08
C LYS A 83 -13.45 8.03 0.89
N ILE A 84 -12.43 8.83 0.59
CA ILE A 84 -11.33 9.12 1.51
C ILE A 84 -11.90 9.96 2.66
N LYS A 85 -11.53 9.61 3.90
CA LYS A 85 -12.03 10.28 5.11
C LYS A 85 -10.96 11.20 5.71
N LYS A 86 -10.01 10.60 6.42
CA LYS A 86 -9.01 11.31 7.22
C LYS A 86 -7.65 10.70 6.95
N GLU A 87 -6.64 11.54 6.80
CA GLU A 87 -5.24 11.14 6.90
C GLU A 87 -5.00 10.58 8.31
N VAL A 88 -4.41 9.39 8.36
CA VAL A 88 -4.07 8.69 9.60
C VAL A 88 -2.59 8.88 9.87
N LEU A 89 -1.75 8.65 8.87
CA LEU A 89 -0.30 8.80 8.92
C LEU A 89 0.23 9.29 7.58
N ARG A 90 1.41 9.89 7.63
CA ARG A 90 2.20 10.34 6.49
C ARG A 90 3.67 10.11 6.79
N TRP A 91 4.40 9.56 5.83
CA TRP A 91 5.83 9.25 5.95
C TRP A 91 6.60 9.90 4.80
N SER A 92 7.81 10.39 5.07
CA SER A 92 8.75 10.77 4.02
C SER A 92 9.25 9.52 3.31
N LYS A 93 9.29 9.50 1.98
CA LYS A 93 9.82 8.35 1.23
C LYS A 93 11.29 8.06 1.56
N ASP A 94 12.04 9.09 1.95
CA ASP A 94 13.45 8.96 2.33
C ASP A 94 13.64 8.18 3.65
N GLU A 95 12.58 8.08 4.46
CA GLU A 95 12.58 7.39 5.77
C GLU A 95 11.91 6.00 5.69
N VAL A 96 11.49 5.58 4.49
CA VAL A 96 10.75 4.32 4.27
C VAL A 96 11.54 3.39 3.38
N SER A 97 11.87 2.22 3.92
CA SER A 97 12.30 1.07 3.13
C SER A 97 11.11 0.13 2.88
N VAL A 98 11.07 -0.43 1.66
CA VAL A 98 9.97 -1.31 1.24
C VAL A 98 10.52 -2.63 0.75
N VAL A 99 10.03 -3.73 1.32
CA VAL A 99 10.27 -5.09 0.81
C VAL A 99 8.93 -5.67 0.38
N ALA A 100 8.86 -6.26 -0.81
CA ALA A 100 7.63 -6.88 -1.31
C ALA A 100 7.87 -8.28 -1.87
N GLU A 101 6.88 -9.13 -1.69
CA GLU A 101 6.77 -10.44 -2.33
C GLU A 101 5.43 -10.49 -3.07
N MET A 102 5.46 -10.97 -4.31
CA MET A 102 4.26 -11.13 -5.11
C MET A 102 4.06 -12.59 -5.49
N THR A 103 2.83 -13.07 -5.27
CA THR A 103 2.33 -14.38 -5.70
C THR A 103 1.25 -14.20 -6.78
N SER A 104 0.72 -15.31 -7.28
CA SER A 104 -0.37 -15.29 -8.29
C SER A 104 -1.69 -14.73 -7.76
N THR A 105 -1.89 -14.68 -6.43
CA THR A 105 -3.16 -14.29 -5.82
C THR A 105 -3.06 -13.10 -4.88
N MET A 106 -1.87 -12.81 -4.37
CA MET A 106 -1.61 -11.75 -3.39
C MET A 106 -0.25 -11.10 -3.64
N ALA A 107 -0.14 -9.81 -3.38
CA ALA A 107 1.12 -9.16 -3.11
C ALA A 107 1.16 -8.76 -1.64
N THR A 108 2.26 -9.09 -0.98
CA THR A 108 2.55 -8.71 0.41
C THR A 108 3.73 -7.77 0.37
N PHE A 109 3.67 -6.66 1.09
CA PHE A 109 4.78 -5.75 1.21
C PHE A 109 4.86 -5.21 2.63
N VAL A 110 6.05 -4.77 3.02
CA VAL A 110 6.29 -4.25 4.35
C VAL A 110 6.97 -2.90 4.23
N LEU A 111 6.35 -1.89 4.84
CA LEU A 111 6.95 -0.58 5.00
C LEU A 111 7.70 -0.58 6.34
N THR A 112 9.01 -0.34 6.30
CA THR A 112 9.86 -0.22 7.48
C THR A 112 10.37 1.20 7.56
N MET A 113 9.99 1.90 8.64
CA MET A 113 10.42 3.26 8.93
C MET A 113 11.80 3.25 9.59
N ASP A 114 12.58 4.32 9.45
CA ASP A 114 13.83 4.52 10.18
C ASP A 114 13.67 4.51 11.71
N SER A 115 12.47 4.86 12.20
CA SER A 115 12.10 4.75 13.61
C SER A 115 12.05 3.30 14.13
N GLY A 116 12.11 2.31 13.23
CA GLY A 116 11.93 0.89 13.53
C GLY A 116 10.46 0.44 13.49
N GLU A 117 9.53 1.31 13.13
CA GLU A 117 8.11 0.95 12.95
C GLU A 117 7.90 0.18 11.65
N ILE A 118 7.08 -0.87 11.72
CA ILE A 118 6.89 -1.83 10.63
C ILE A 118 5.40 -1.98 10.33
N TYR A 119 5.02 -1.81 9.06
CA TYR A 119 3.65 -1.92 8.60
C TYR A 119 3.55 -2.98 7.49
N PRO A 120 3.26 -4.24 7.86
CA PRO A 120 3.08 -5.30 6.88
C PRO A 120 1.67 -5.21 6.29
N LEU A 121 1.59 -5.10 4.96
CA LEU A 121 0.37 -4.87 4.19
C LEU A 121 0.24 -5.88 3.05
N GLU A 122 -0.99 -6.13 2.62
CA GLU A 122 -1.30 -7.04 1.51
C GLU A 122 -2.38 -6.49 0.59
N VAL A 123 -2.30 -6.87 -0.69
CA VAL A 123 -3.26 -6.49 -1.74
C VAL A 123 -3.54 -7.71 -2.63
N PRO A 124 -4.81 -8.06 -2.88
CA PRO A 124 -5.15 -9.17 -3.77
C PRO A 124 -4.77 -8.84 -5.22
N THR A 125 -4.10 -9.77 -5.90
CA THR A 125 -3.69 -9.63 -7.33
C THR A 125 -4.60 -10.38 -8.30
N MET A 126 -5.56 -11.17 -7.79
CA MET A 126 -6.51 -11.95 -8.59
C MET A 126 -7.36 -11.08 -9.54
N MET A 127 -7.91 -11.69 -10.60
CA MET A 127 -8.81 -11.04 -11.58
C MET A 127 -8.21 -9.83 -12.32
N GLY A 128 -6.92 -9.86 -12.59
CA GLY A 128 -6.22 -8.82 -13.36
C GLY A 128 -5.74 -7.63 -12.53
N GLY A 129 -5.64 -7.78 -11.21
CA GLY A 129 -5.08 -6.76 -10.33
C GLY A 129 -3.55 -6.67 -10.37
N LYS A 130 -2.85 -7.68 -10.92
CA LYS A 130 -1.39 -7.77 -10.92
C LYS A 130 -0.71 -6.52 -11.49
N GLU A 131 -1.06 -6.09 -12.70
CA GLU A 131 -0.43 -4.90 -13.31
C GLU A 131 -0.64 -3.63 -12.49
N LEU A 132 -1.82 -3.50 -11.87
CA LEU A 132 -2.15 -2.36 -11.01
C LEU A 132 -1.27 -2.36 -9.75
N VAL A 133 -1.05 -3.54 -9.18
CA VAL A 133 -0.19 -3.75 -8.02
C VAL A 133 1.27 -3.51 -8.37
N ASP A 134 1.76 -3.99 -9.51
CA ASP A 134 3.14 -3.74 -9.98
C ASP A 134 3.44 -2.24 -10.11
N VAL A 135 2.50 -1.46 -10.67
CA VAL A 135 2.64 0.00 -10.77
C VAL A 135 2.69 0.65 -9.40
N PHE A 136 1.85 0.20 -8.48
CA PHE A 136 1.82 0.70 -7.10
C PHE A 136 3.11 0.36 -6.34
N LEU A 137 3.60 -0.88 -6.41
CA LEU A 137 4.85 -1.31 -5.77
C LEU A 137 6.06 -0.57 -6.36
N LYS A 138 6.08 -0.34 -7.68
CA LYS A 138 7.11 0.48 -8.32
C LYS A 138 7.08 1.92 -7.81
N ALA A 139 5.90 2.51 -7.61
CA ALA A 139 5.78 3.86 -7.05
C ALA A 139 6.30 3.94 -5.61
N LEU A 140 6.10 2.87 -4.83
CA LEU A 140 6.67 2.70 -3.48
C LEU A 140 8.20 2.55 -3.48
N GLY A 141 8.84 2.38 -4.63
CA GLY A 141 10.29 2.20 -4.74
C GLY A 141 10.75 0.74 -4.77
N VAL A 142 9.83 -0.22 -4.91
CA VAL A 142 10.20 -1.62 -5.10
C VAL A 142 10.67 -1.81 -6.55
N SER A 143 11.95 -2.14 -6.73
CA SER A 143 12.51 -2.59 -7.99
C SER A 143 12.53 -4.12 -8.05
N HIS A 144 11.90 -4.70 -9.06
CA HIS A 144 12.14 -6.09 -9.44
C HIS A 144 13.46 -6.15 -10.21
N GLU A 145 14.49 -6.77 -9.63
CA GLU A 145 15.65 -7.25 -10.40
C GLU A 145 15.30 -8.54 -11.15
#